data_AF-A0A8B3M5G9-F1
#
_entry.id   AF-A0A8B3M5G9-F1
#
_cell.length_a   1.000
_cell.length_b   1.000
_cell.length_c   1.000
_cell.angle_alpha   90.00
_cell.angle_beta   90.00
_cell.angle_gamma   90.00
#
_symmetry.space_group_name_H-M   'P 1'
#
loop_
_entity.id
_entity.type
_entity.pdbx_description
1 polymer ?
#
loop_
_entity_poly.entity_id
_entity_poly.type
_entity_poly.pdbx_seq_one_letter_code
_entity_poly.pdbx_strand_id
1 'polypeptide(L)'
;MSYSQAEKLQILMMCDIYEKLGIENSYNPEIIRTAIDTGNYWAIEWAYQDLSTGAPTPPEVTFVCDVLDMFGLLQYTYENLTDIQKEKLLKDVSNFNYKHDVIFSGFDWNNESEYASITRMFKLLDRFSTQNIVKNSHSPRIAIYQRMLNEFLPIRKDFIHDVGIPYDGFCAILNARVHPSNR
;
A
#
# COMPACT_ATOMS: atom_id res chain seq x y z
N MET A 1 4.77 -3.79 19.76
CA MET A 1 4.02 -4.50 20.82
C MET A 1 3.99 -5.99 20.47
N SER A 2 3.98 -6.90 21.46
CA SER A 2 3.82 -8.35 21.24
C SER A 2 2.96 -8.91 22.37
N TYR A 3 2.04 -9.82 22.03
CA TYR A 3 1.12 -10.44 22.99
C TYR A 3 1.38 -11.93 23.13
N SER A 4 1.28 -12.45 24.34
CA SER A 4 1.24 -13.89 24.62
C SER A 4 -0.03 -14.54 24.05
N GLN A 5 -0.01 -15.86 23.86
CA GLN A 5 -1.19 -16.60 23.39
C GLN A 5 -2.39 -16.45 24.33
N ALA A 6 -2.17 -16.34 25.63
CA ALA A 6 -3.23 -16.11 26.61
C ALA A 6 -3.86 -14.72 26.45
N GLU A 7 -3.05 -13.68 26.27
CA GLU A 7 -3.55 -12.31 26.03
C GLU A 7 -4.33 -12.20 24.71
N LYS A 8 -3.82 -12.83 23.64
CA LYS A 8 -4.55 -12.88 22.36
C LYS A 8 -5.93 -13.52 22.54
N LEU A 9 -6.00 -14.67 23.19
CA LEU A 9 -7.27 -15.36 23.43
C LEU A 9 -8.24 -14.49 24.25
N GLN A 10 -7.76 -13.84 25.31
CA GLN A 10 -8.57 -12.93 26.12
C GLN A 10 -9.13 -11.77 25.29
N ILE A 11 -8.29 -11.10 24.50
CA ILE A 11 -8.70 -9.98 23.64
C ILE A 11 -9.75 -10.43 22.62
N LEU A 12 -9.54 -11.59 21.98
CA LEU A 12 -10.47 -12.13 20.99
C LEU A 12 -11.83 -12.50 21.61
N MET A 13 -11.83 -13.13 22.78
CA MET A 13 -13.08 -13.39 23.52
C MET A 13 -13.79 -12.10 23.92
N MET A 14 -13.05 -11.05 24.30
CA MET A 14 -13.63 -9.74 24.57
C MET A 14 -14.24 -9.11 23.32
N CYS A 15 -13.60 -9.25 22.15
CA CYS A 15 -14.18 -8.81 20.88
C CYS A 15 -15.52 -9.51 20.60
N ASP A 16 -15.60 -10.83 20.81
CA ASP A 16 -16.84 -11.59 20.63
C ASP A 16 -17.96 -11.10 21.56
N ILE A 17 -17.63 -10.82 22.83
CA ILE A 17 -18.58 -10.26 23.81
C ILE A 17 -19.03 -8.86 23.38
N TYR A 18 -18.09 -8.02 22.94
CA TYR A 18 -18.34 -6.64 22.56
C TYR A 18 -19.27 -6.55 21.33
N GLU A 19 -19.02 -7.39 20.31
CA GLU A 19 -19.91 -7.56 19.15
C GLU A 19 -21.28 -8.09 19.59
N LYS A 20 -21.32 -9.10 20.46
CA LYS A 20 -22.58 -9.71 20.91
C LYS A 20 -23.47 -8.75 21.69
N LEU A 21 -22.86 -7.83 22.43
CA LEU A 21 -23.54 -6.79 23.19
C LEU A 21 -23.92 -5.56 22.33
N GLY A 22 -23.43 -5.47 21.08
CA GLY A 22 -23.76 -4.37 20.17
C GLY A 22 -23.20 -3.03 20.61
N ILE A 23 -21.99 -3.00 21.17
CA ILE A 23 -21.36 -1.76 21.62
C ILE A 23 -20.71 -1.07 20.42
N GLU A 24 -21.05 0.20 20.14
CA GLU A 24 -20.59 0.91 18.93
C GLU A 24 -19.66 2.11 19.21
N ASN A 25 -19.64 2.63 20.45
CA ASN A 25 -19.05 3.94 20.77
C ASN A 25 -17.65 3.90 21.42
N SER A 26 -16.89 2.80 21.33
CA SER A 26 -15.51 2.78 21.86
C SER A 26 -14.51 2.18 20.89
N TYR A 27 -14.41 0.86 20.82
CA TYR A 27 -13.50 0.15 19.94
C TYR A 27 -14.25 -0.59 18.84
N ASN A 28 -13.57 -0.83 17.73
CA ASN A 28 -14.06 -1.63 16.61
C ASN A 28 -13.43 -3.03 16.73
N PRO A 29 -14.23 -4.06 17.09
CA PRO A 29 -13.76 -5.43 17.24
C PRO A 29 -13.11 -6.00 15.97
N GLU A 30 -13.57 -5.61 14.78
CA GLU A 30 -13.03 -6.11 13.50
C GLU A 30 -11.58 -5.65 13.30
N ILE A 31 -11.28 -4.39 13.63
CA ILE A 31 -9.91 -3.83 13.55
C ILE A 31 -9.01 -4.56 14.54
N ILE A 32 -9.43 -4.67 15.81
CA ILE A 32 -8.62 -5.30 16.87
C ILE A 32 -8.37 -6.78 16.52
N ARG A 33 -9.43 -7.53 16.22
CA ARG A 33 -9.33 -8.95 15.84
C ARG A 33 -8.37 -9.15 14.68
N THR A 34 -8.54 -8.38 13.60
CA THR A 34 -7.69 -8.52 12.42
C THR A 34 -6.24 -8.16 12.73
N ALA A 35 -5.98 -7.12 13.54
CA ALA A 35 -4.63 -6.78 13.97
C ALA A 35 -4.00 -7.89 14.82
N ILE A 36 -4.78 -8.53 15.70
CA ILE A 36 -4.32 -9.67 16.51
C ILE A 36 -4.00 -10.90 15.67
N ASP A 37 -4.90 -11.28 14.77
CA ASP A 37 -4.80 -12.50 13.95
C ASP A 37 -3.67 -12.42 12.93
N THR A 38 -3.44 -11.23 12.37
CA THR A 38 -2.41 -11.01 11.34
C THR A 38 -1.07 -10.54 11.89
N GLY A 39 -0.99 -10.22 13.19
CA GLY A 39 0.22 -9.63 13.79
C GLY A 39 0.45 -8.15 13.45
N ASN A 40 -0.49 -7.50 12.75
CA ASN A 40 -0.43 -6.08 12.40
C ASN A 40 -0.78 -5.16 13.59
N TYR A 41 -0.08 -5.30 14.72
CA TYR A 41 -0.39 -4.56 15.95
C TYR A 41 -0.27 -3.04 15.81
N TRP A 42 0.56 -2.57 14.87
CA TRP A 42 0.70 -1.14 14.53
C TRP A 42 -0.65 -0.50 14.18
N ALA A 43 -1.60 -1.29 13.65
CA ALA A 43 -2.90 -0.81 13.22
C ALA A 43 -3.78 -0.35 14.39
N ILE A 44 -3.56 -0.91 15.58
CA ILE A 44 -4.28 -0.50 16.80
C ILE A 44 -3.90 0.94 17.15
N GLU A 45 -2.61 1.29 17.10
CA GLU A 45 -2.15 2.67 17.35
C GLU A 45 -2.64 3.64 16.27
N TRP A 46 -2.75 3.19 15.02
CA TRP A 46 -3.26 4.01 13.92
C TRP A 46 -4.76 4.24 14.01
N ALA A 47 -5.53 3.26 14.51
CA ALA A 47 -6.96 3.40 14.77
C ALA A 47 -7.24 4.24 16.01
N TYR A 48 -6.43 4.08 17.06
CA TYR A 48 -6.64 4.68 18.38
C TYR A 48 -5.39 5.43 18.84
N GLN A 49 -5.31 6.71 18.47
CA GLN A 49 -4.15 7.57 18.77
C GLN A 49 -3.82 7.65 20.26
N ASP A 50 -4.83 7.61 21.13
CA ASP A 50 -4.65 7.64 22.60
C ASP A 50 -3.88 6.42 23.15
N LEU A 51 -3.80 5.33 22.39
CA LEU A 51 -3.04 4.13 22.72
C LEU A 51 -1.64 4.11 22.10
N SER A 52 -1.24 5.15 21.36
CA SER A 52 0.04 5.17 20.67
C SER A 52 1.20 5.16 21.66
N THR A 53 2.19 4.33 21.37
CA THR A 53 3.40 4.19 22.17
C THR A 53 4.57 5.03 21.65
N GLY A 54 4.36 5.74 20.53
CA GLY A 54 5.42 6.42 19.80
C GLY A 54 6.41 5.48 19.12
N ALA A 55 6.09 4.19 19.01
CA ALA A 55 6.92 3.23 18.31
C ALA A 55 7.02 3.57 16.82
N PRO A 56 8.18 3.32 16.17
CA PRO A 56 8.32 3.55 14.75
C PRO A 56 7.37 2.63 13.96
N THR A 57 6.90 3.13 12.82
CA THR A 57 6.14 2.30 11.87
C THR A 57 7.03 1.17 11.33
N PRO A 58 6.54 -0.08 11.28
CA PRO A 58 7.33 -1.20 10.77
C PRO A 58 7.80 -0.97 9.32
N PRO A 59 9.02 -1.41 8.94
CA PRO A 59 9.55 -1.21 7.59
C PRO A 59 8.63 -1.72 6.47
N GLU A 60 7.97 -2.85 6.68
CA GLU A 60 7.04 -3.46 5.74
C GLU A 60 5.81 -2.57 5.51
N VAL A 61 5.32 -1.93 6.57
CA VAL A 61 4.19 -0.99 6.51
C VAL A 61 4.60 0.28 5.77
N THR A 62 5.78 0.82 6.07
CA THR A 62 6.35 1.96 5.35
C THR A 62 6.51 1.64 3.86
N PHE A 63 7.03 0.45 3.54
CA PHE A 63 7.17 0.00 2.16
C PHE A 63 5.81 -0.04 1.45
N VAL A 64 4.77 -0.63 2.05
CA VAL A 64 3.43 -0.65 1.41
C VAL A 64 2.88 0.76 1.24
N CYS A 65 3.03 1.65 2.23
CA CYS A 65 2.64 3.06 2.10
C CYS A 65 3.32 3.72 0.90
N ASP A 66 4.64 3.57 0.76
CA ASP A 66 5.40 4.16 -0.33
C ASP A 66 4.99 3.58 -1.69
N VAL A 67 4.71 2.27 -1.77
CA VAL A 67 4.20 1.63 -2.99
C VAL A 67 2.84 2.21 -3.39
N LEU A 68 1.91 2.31 -2.44
CA LEU A 68 0.56 2.81 -2.71
C LEU A 68 0.57 4.31 -3.06
N ASP A 69 1.44 5.08 -2.43
CA ASP A 69 1.65 6.49 -2.77
C ASP A 69 2.24 6.63 -4.18
N MET A 70 3.28 5.85 -4.51
CA MET A 70 3.86 5.81 -5.85
C MET A 70 2.80 5.53 -6.92
N PHE A 71 1.97 4.50 -6.76
CA PHE A 71 0.91 4.20 -7.73
C PHE A 71 -0.17 5.28 -7.78
N GLY A 72 -0.52 5.90 -6.65
CA GLY A 72 -1.42 7.05 -6.63
C GLY A 72 -0.88 8.22 -7.44
N LEU A 73 0.41 8.54 -7.28
CA LEU A 73 1.08 9.62 -8.00
C LEU A 73 1.30 9.27 -9.47
N LEU A 74 1.61 8.02 -9.81
CA LEU A 74 1.70 7.56 -11.21
C LEU A 74 0.36 7.74 -11.91
N GLN A 75 -0.74 7.32 -11.27
CA GLN A 75 -2.08 7.49 -11.82
C GLN A 75 -2.42 8.96 -12.01
N TYR A 76 -2.25 9.78 -10.97
CA TYR A 76 -2.50 11.22 -11.03
C TYR A 76 -1.67 11.90 -12.13
N THR A 77 -0.38 11.56 -12.24
CA THR A 77 0.51 12.15 -13.25
C THR A 77 0.06 11.76 -14.66
N TYR A 78 -0.24 10.48 -14.89
CA TYR A 78 -0.72 10.01 -16.19
C TYR A 78 -2.02 10.68 -16.63
N GLU A 79 -2.96 10.88 -15.70
CA GLU A 79 -4.23 11.54 -15.96
C GLU A 79 -4.04 13.00 -16.39
N ASN A 80 -3.01 13.68 -15.85
CA ASN A 80 -2.66 15.07 -16.18
C ASN A 80 -1.70 15.22 -17.39
N LEU A 81 -1.21 14.12 -17.98
CA LEU A 81 -0.39 14.21 -19.19
C LEU A 81 -1.22 14.71 -20.38
N THR A 82 -0.61 15.61 -21.16
CA THR A 82 -1.13 16.03 -22.46
C THR A 82 -1.13 14.87 -23.46
N ASP A 83 -1.95 14.98 -24.51
CA ASP A 83 -2.00 13.95 -25.56
C ASP A 83 -0.64 13.74 -26.23
N ILE A 84 0.11 14.82 -26.45
CA ILE A 84 1.49 14.76 -26.99
C ILE A 84 2.42 13.97 -26.07
N GLN A 85 2.33 14.17 -24.75
CA GLN A 85 3.12 13.42 -23.78
C GLN A 85 2.71 11.95 -23.71
N LYS A 86 1.41 11.64 -23.85
CA LYS A 86 0.91 10.26 -23.91
C LYS A 86 1.38 9.54 -25.19
N GLU A 87 1.41 10.22 -26.34
CA GLU A 87 2.00 9.66 -27.56
C GLU A 87 3.51 9.44 -27.43
N LYS A 88 4.21 10.38 -26.78
CA LYS A 88 5.64 10.24 -26.48
C LYS A 88 5.90 9.07 -25.53
N LEU A 89 5.02 8.86 -24.54
CA LEU A 89 5.15 7.79 -23.55
C LEU A 89 5.17 6.40 -24.21
N LEU A 90 4.36 6.19 -25.25
CA LEU A 90 4.34 4.93 -26.01
C LEU A 90 5.66 4.61 -26.71
N LYS A 91 6.53 5.62 -26.92
CA LYS A 91 7.87 5.47 -27.50
C LYS A 91 8.93 5.30 -26.41
N ASP A 92 8.80 6.04 -25.31
CA ASP A 92 9.78 6.10 -24.23
C ASP A 92 9.67 4.93 -23.23
N VAL A 93 8.50 4.27 -23.17
CA VAL A 93 8.25 3.11 -22.31
C VAL A 93 7.80 1.92 -23.16
N SER A 94 8.66 0.91 -23.25
CA SER A 94 8.42 -0.28 -24.07
C SER A 94 7.21 -1.08 -23.56
N ASN A 95 6.28 -1.42 -24.46
CA ASN A 95 5.06 -2.18 -24.17
C ASN A 95 4.17 -1.57 -23.08
N PHE A 96 4.15 -0.23 -22.98
CA PHE A 96 3.34 0.47 -21.98
C PHE A 96 1.88 0.01 -21.98
N ASN A 97 1.39 -0.33 -20.79
CA ASN A 97 -0.01 -0.65 -20.54
C ASN A 97 -0.50 0.04 -19.27
N TYR A 98 -1.43 0.98 -19.42
CA TYR A 98 -2.00 1.74 -18.31
C TYR A 98 -2.45 0.87 -17.12
N LYS A 99 -3.19 -0.23 -17.38
CA LYS A 99 -3.74 -1.08 -16.31
C LYS A 99 -2.68 -1.86 -15.55
N HIS A 100 -1.55 -2.15 -16.18
CA HIS A 100 -0.47 -2.91 -15.55
C HIS A 100 0.59 -2.01 -14.94
N ASP A 101 0.90 -0.89 -15.59
CA ASP A 101 2.07 -0.07 -15.29
C ASP A 101 1.75 1.12 -14.38
N VAL A 102 0.53 1.65 -14.47
CA VAL A 102 0.10 2.84 -13.72
C VAL A 102 -0.86 2.51 -12.58
N ILE A 103 -1.61 1.39 -12.68
CA ILE A 103 -2.54 0.97 -11.64
C ILE A 103 -1.88 -0.10 -10.75
N PHE A 104 -2.00 0.07 -9.43
CA PHE A 104 -1.56 -0.94 -8.47
C PHE A 104 -2.23 -2.30 -8.72
N SER A 105 -1.40 -3.33 -8.86
CA SER A 105 -1.83 -4.71 -9.18
C SER A 105 -2.02 -5.61 -7.94
N GLY A 106 -1.72 -5.11 -6.74
CA GLY A 106 -1.76 -5.93 -5.52
C GLY A 106 -0.43 -6.61 -5.20
N PHE A 107 -0.48 -7.45 -4.18
CA PHE A 107 0.59 -8.37 -3.76
C PHE A 107 0.14 -9.81 -3.98
N ASP A 108 1.08 -10.75 -4.04
CA ASP A 108 0.77 -12.16 -4.17
C ASP A 108 0.37 -12.74 -2.81
N TRP A 109 -0.88 -13.15 -2.64
CA TRP A 109 -1.36 -13.60 -1.34
C TRP A 109 -0.70 -14.91 -0.87
N ASN A 110 -0.13 -15.70 -1.78
CA ASN A 110 0.50 -16.97 -1.43
C ASN A 110 1.96 -16.80 -1.01
N ASN A 111 2.66 -15.82 -1.59
CA ASN A 111 4.11 -15.65 -1.42
C ASN A 111 4.49 -14.33 -0.72
N GLU A 112 3.56 -13.36 -0.64
CA GLU A 112 3.73 -12.00 -0.12
C GLU A 112 2.59 -11.66 0.86
N SER A 113 2.12 -12.68 1.59
CA SER A 113 0.95 -12.62 2.47
C SER A 113 1.05 -11.55 3.56
N GLU A 114 2.26 -11.26 4.04
CA GLU A 114 2.53 -10.18 4.99
C GLU A 114 2.13 -8.81 4.41
N TYR A 115 2.59 -8.48 3.20
CA TYR A 115 2.25 -7.22 2.51
C TYR A 115 0.77 -7.16 2.14
N ALA A 116 0.18 -8.28 1.71
CA ALA A 116 -1.25 -8.37 1.46
C ALA A 116 -2.10 -8.16 2.74
N SER A 117 -1.61 -8.62 3.89
CA SER A 117 -2.28 -8.40 5.18
C SER A 117 -2.27 -6.93 5.57
N ILE A 118 -1.18 -6.20 5.28
CA ILE A 118 -1.06 -4.76 5.51
C ILE A 118 -2.07 -3.99 4.64
N THR A 119 -2.22 -4.33 3.35
CA THR A 119 -3.20 -3.64 2.50
C THR A 119 -4.64 -3.90 2.94
N ARG A 120 -4.94 -5.11 3.43
CA ARG A 120 -6.24 -5.41 4.04
C ARG A 120 -6.46 -4.56 5.29
N MET A 121 -5.44 -4.39 6.11
CA MET A 121 -5.53 -3.55 7.30
C MET A 121 -5.77 -2.08 6.95
N PHE A 122 -5.06 -1.54 5.95
CA PHE A 122 -5.34 -0.20 5.43
C PHE A 122 -6.78 -0.05 4.96
N LYS A 123 -7.36 -1.07 4.33
CA LYS A 123 -8.77 -1.04 3.92
C LYS A 123 -9.72 -0.95 5.11
N LEU A 124 -9.47 -1.69 6.20
CA LEU A 124 -10.27 -1.62 7.43
C LEU A 124 -10.15 -0.26 8.13
N LEU A 125 -8.97 0.37 8.06
CA LEU A 125 -8.71 1.70 8.59
C LEU A 125 -9.19 2.85 7.67
N ASP A 126 -9.88 2.52 6.57
CA ASP A 126 -10.30 3.45 5.51
C ASP A 126 -9.16 4.34 4.99
N ARG A 127 -7.99 3.73 4.79
CA ARG A 127 -6.81 4.36 4.17
C ARG A 127 -6.70 4.00 2.70
N PHE A 128 -6.15 4.91 1.91
CA PHE A 128 -5.98 4.76 0.45
C PHE A 128 -7.29 4.39 -0.29
N SER A 129 -8.41 4.96 0.15
CA SER A 129 -9.76 4.61 -0.32
C SER A 129 -10.01 4.91 -1.80
N THR A 130 -9.19 5.76 -2.43
CA THR A 130 -9.24 6.09 -3.86
C THR A 130 -8.69 4.99 -4.77
N GLN A 131 -8.04 3.97 -4.21
CA GLN A 131 -7.43 2.88 -4.95
C GLN A 131 -7.98 1.53 -4.49
N ASN A 132 -8.01 0.54 -5.39
CA ASN A 132 -8.28 -0.84 -5.01
C ASN A 132 -6.98 -1.53 -4.56
N ILE A 133 -6.74 -1.53 -3.26
CA ILE A 133 -5.47 -1.97 -2.63
C ILE A 133 -5.45 -3.43 -2.18
N VAL A 134 -6.58 -4.15 -2.21
CA VAL A 134 -6.70 -5.53 -1.72
C VAL A 134 -6.65 -6.57 -2.86
N LYS A 135 -6.09 -6.20 -4.02
CA LYS A 135 -5.95 -7.12 -5.15
C LYS A 135 -4.93 -8.21 -4.85
N ASN A 136 -5.18 -9.39 -5.42
CA ASN A 136 -4.20 -10.46 -5.52
C ASN A 136 -3.51 -10.38 -6.88
N SER A 137 -2.19 -10.18 -6.89
CA SER A 137 -1.42 -10.10 -8.13
C SER A 137 -1.18 -11.45 -8.80
N HIS A 138 -1.46 -12.56 -8.10
CA HIS A 138 -1.19 -13.94 -8.53
C HIS A 138 0.27 -14.20 -8.96
N SER A 139 1.19 -13.32 -8.59
CA SER A 139 2.61 -13.34 -8.99
C SER A 139 3.41 -12.39 -8.10
N PRO A 140 4.62 -12.75 -7.65
CA PRO A 140 5.43 -11.89 -6.79
C PRO A 140 5.71 -10.50 -7.40
N ARG A 141 5.51 -9.44 -6.62
CA ARG A 141 5.67 -8.04 -7.05
C ARG A 141 6.67 -7.23 -6.23
N ILE A 142 7.08 -7.67 -5.02
CA ILE A 142 7.97 -6.90 -4.13
C ILE A 142 9.22 -6.43 -4.86
N ALA A 143 9.93 -7.34 -5.54
CA ALA A 143 11.17 -6.99 -6.24
C ALA A 143 10.97 -5.96 -7.37
N ILE A 144 9.80 -5.97 -8.02
CA ILE A 144 9.42 -4.99 -9.05
C ILE A 144 9.18 -3.64 -8.39
N TYR A 145 8.33 -3.61 -7.36
CA TYR A 145 7.99 -2.39 -6.64
C TYR A 145 9.23 -1.75 -5.98
N GLN A 146 10.16 -2.54 -5.45
CA GLN A 146 11.41 -2.02 -4.89
C GLN A 146 12.24 -1.28 -5.94
N ARG A 147 12.36 -1.81 -7.16
CA ARG A 147 13.09 -1.11 -8.25
C ARG A 147 12.41 0.19 -8.64
N MET A 148 11.08 0.18 -8.72
CA MET A 148 10.31 1.39 -9.01
C MET A 148 10.48 2.44 -7.90
N LEU A 149 10.46 2.02 -6.63
CA LEU A 149 10.64 2.91 -5.48
C LEU A 149 12.01 3.56 -5.45
N ASN A 150 13.06 2.86 -5.89
CA ASN A 150 14.40 3.44 -5.97
C ASN A 150 14.46 4.67 -6.92
N GLU A 151 13.66 4.67 -7.99
CA GLU A 151 13.51 5.82 -8.88
C GLU A 151 12.51 6.85 -8.32
N PHE A 152 11.42 6.39 -7.70
CA PHE A 152 10.34 7.25 -7.23
C PHE A 152 10.73 8.09 -6.01
N LEU A 153 11.36 7.51 -4.99
CA LEU A 153 11.61 8.19 -3.71
C LEU A 153 12.43 9.50 -3.86
N PRO A 154 13.49 9.56 -4.69
CA PRO A 154 14.20 10.82 -4.96
C PRO A 154 13.34 11.89 -5.65
N ILE A 155 12.40 11.46 -6.50
CA ILE A 155 11.58 12.31 -7.38
C ILE A 155 10.29 12.78 -6.68
N ARG A 156 9.83 12.04 -5.66
CA ARG A 156 8.60 12.32 -4.91
C ARG A 156 8.50 13.77 -4.42
N LYS A 157 9.62 14.36 -4.00
CA LYS A 157 9.70 15.75 -3.52
C LYS A 157 9.49 16.80 -4.63
N ASP A 158 9.68 16.42 -5.89
CA ASP A 158 9.55 17.29 -7.05
C ASP A 158 8.13 17.26 -7.63
N PHE A 159 7.17 16.67 -6.90
CA PHE A 159 5.75 16.68 -7.25
C PHE A 159 5.21 18.11 -7.29
N ILE A 160 4.48 18.43 -8.36
CA ILE A 160 3.80 19.70 -8.54
C ILE A 160 2.29 19.44 -8.66
N HIS A 161 1.48 20.14 -7.87
CA HIS A 161 0.03 20.05 -7.97
C HIS A 161 -0.46 20.43 -9.38
N ASP A 162 -1.48 19.72 -9.87
CA ASP A 162 -2.04 19.81 -11.24
C ASP A 162 -1.10 19.39 -12.39
N VAL A 163 0.10 18.92 -12.06
CA VAL A 163 1.07 18.40 -13.05
C VAL A 163 1.44 16.96 -12.74
N GLY A 164 1.72 16.64 -11.48
CA GLY A 164 2.24 15.36 -11.05
C GLY A 164 3.76 15.38 -10.89
N ILE A 165 4.39 14.21 -11.05
CA ILE A 165 5.86 14.08 -11.04
C ILE A 165 6.46 14.43 -12.41
N PRO A 166 7.74 14.85 -12.47
CA PRO A 166 8.42 15.15 -13.74
C PRO A 166 8.32 14.00 -14.76
N TYR A 167 8.08 14.34 -16.03
CA TYR A 167 7.85 13.35 -17.10
C TYR A 167 8.98 12.32 -17.25
N ASP A 168 10.24 12.78 -17.21
CA ASP A 168 11.39 11.88 -17.34
C ASP A 168 11.47 10.92 -16.13
N GLY A 169 11.12 11.42 -14.93
CA GLY A 169 11.01 10.61 -13.72
C GLY A 169 9.87 9.59 -13.80
N PHE A 170 8.71 10.01 -14.30
CA PHE A 170 7.59 9.11 -14.57
C PHE A 170 8.01 7.96 -15.49
N CYS A 171 8.68 8.26 -16.61
CA CYS A 171 9.17 7.23 -17.53
C CYS A 171 10.25 6.33 -16.89
N ALA A 172 11.15 6.89 -16.09
CA ALA A 172 12.18 6.13 -15.37
C ALA A 172 11.56 5.11 -14.41
N ILE A 173 10.55 5.50 -13.63
CA ILE A 173 9.84 4.62 -12.71
C ILE A 173 9.15 3.48 -13.47
N LEU A 174 8.48 3.77 -14.59
CA LEU A 174 7.82 2.74 -15.39
C LEU A 174 8.81 1.77 -16.02
N ASN A 175 9.92 2.28 -16.57
CA ASN A 175 10.98 1.44 -17.12
C ASN A 175 11.71 0.61 -16.05
N ALA A 176 11.72 1.05 -14.79
CA ALA A 176 12.33 0.30 -13.68
C ALA A 176 11.64 -1.05 -13.40
N ARG A 177 10.40 -1.21 -13.89
CA ARG A 177 9.63 -2.46 -13.79
C ARG A 177 10.32 -3.62 -14.51
N VAL A 178 10.92 -3.34 -15.67
CA VAL A 178 11.67 -4.34 -16.44
C VAL A 178 12.95 -4.69 -15.69
N HIS A 179 13.15 -5.99 -15.49
CA HIS A 179 14.36 -6.50 -14.82
C HIS A 179 15.60 -6.03 -15.59
N PRO A 180 16.69 -5.57 -14.93
CA PRO A 180 17.87 -5.02 -15.61
C PRO A 180 18.49 -5.95 -16.66
N SER A 181 18.36 -7.27 -16.52
CA SER A 181 18.83 -8.25 -17.50
C SER A 181 18.04 -8.30 -18.81
N ASN A 182 16.85 -7.69 -18.84
CA ASN A 182 15.89 -7.73 -19.95
C ASN A 182 15.67 -6.32 -20.55
N ARG A 183 16.55 -5.37 -20.22
CA ARG A 183 16.55 -4.01 -20.76
C ARG A 183 17.41 -3.94 -22.02
#